data_AF-A0A842L4F3-F1
#
_entry.id   AF-A0A842L4F3-F1
#
_cell.length_a   1.000
_cell.length_b   1.000
_cell.length_c   1.000
_cell.angle_alpha   90.00
_cell.angle_beta   90.00
_cell.angle_gamma   90.00
#
_symmetry.space_group_name_H-M   'P 1'
#
loop_
_entity.id
_entity.type
_entity.pdbx_description
1 polymer ?
#
loop_
_entity_poly.entity_id
_entity_poly.type
_entity_poly.pdbx_seq_one_letter_code
_entity_poly.pdbx_strand_id
1 'polypeptide(L)'
;TVPCQNPACGAKIPLLRQTWLAKKDNKKVALRMIPDRAARRVEFAIVGQNGDPIDFDPEEGTVSRAKVRCPICGGTIDDKTTRRLFREGKAGQRMAAVVLHHPGRAGKTYRLATERDLEAYRAAEAALEAKRRALRDEWGMDPVPDEPLPLMSGVFNVPIYGLTRWGDLFNARQKLALITFAEKVRQAHARMLEAGADPDFAKAVTT
;
A
#
# COMPACT_ATOMS: atom_id res chain seq x y z
N THR A 1 -8.91 4.56 1.63
CA THR A 1 -9.97 5.58 1.72
C THR A 1 -11.09 5.05 2.58
N VAL A 2 -11.88 5.92 3.20
CA VAL A 2 -13.16 5.57 3.85
C VAL A 2 -14.26 6.53 3.38
N PRO A 3 -15.52 6.11 3.30
CA PRO A 3 -16.63 7.01 2.96
C PRO A 3 -16.91 7.99 4.09
N CYS A 4 -17.13 9.26 3.76
CA CYS A 4 -17.61 10.26 4.71
C CYS A 4 -18.96 9.83 5.27
N GLN A 5 -19.12 9.94 6.59
CA GLN A 5 -20.35 9.54 7.28
C GLN A 5 -21.44 10.62 7.28
N ASN A 6 -21.14 11.84 6.81
CA ASN A 6 -22.16 12.84 6.55
C ASN A 6 -22.92 12.46 5.26
N PRO A 7 -24.24 12.16 5.31
CA PRO A 7 -25.02 11.72 4.15
C PRO A 7 -25.04 12.72 3.00
N ALA A 8 -24.98 14.03 3.30
CA ALA A 8 -24.92 15.07 2.26
C ALA A 8 -23.56 15.12 1.55
N CYS A 9 -22.50 14.58 2.17
CA CYS A 9 -21.15 14.59 1.62
C CYS A 9 -20.80 13.27 0.92
N GLY A 10 -20.85 12.14 1.64
CA GLY A 10 -20.55 10.81 1.10
C GLY A 10 -19.16 10.63 0.46
N ALA A 11 -18.25 11.58 0.63
CA ALA A 11 -17.00 11.61 -0.12
C ALA A 11 -16.04 10.46 0.22
N LYS A 12 -15.23 10.02 -0.75
CA LYS A 12 -14.15 9.06 -0.49
C LYS A 12 -12.94 9.80 0.10
N ILE A 13 -12.73 9.66 1.41
CA ILE A 13 -11.66 10.35 2.14
C ILE A 13 -10.37 9.50 2.05
N PRO A 14 -9.26 10.00 1.47
CA PRO A 14 -7.97 9.34 1.57
C PRO A 14 -7.53 9.33 3.03
N LEU A 15 -6.92 8.24 3.49
CA LEU A 15 -6.41 8.14 4.87
C LEU A 15 -4.90 8.31 4.84
N LEU A 16 -4.45 9.52 5.17
CA LEU A 16 -3.05 9.92 5.16
C LEU A 16 -2.71 10.50 6.53
N ARG A 17 -1.65 10.02 7.17
CA ARG A 17 -1.14 10.63 8.41
C ARG A 17 -0.47 11.97 8.14
N GLN A 18 0.23 12.06 7.01
CA GLN A 18 0.93 13.21 6.49
C GLN A 18 0.89 13.14 4.96
N THR A 19 1.25 14.21 4.28
CA THR A 19 1.29 14.31 2.81
C THR A 19 2.70 14.56 2.25
N TRP A 20 3.75 14.52 3.09
CA TRP A 20 5.14 14.48 2.62
C TRP A 20 5.41 13.23 1.75
N LEU A 21 5.93 13.45 0.53
CA LEU A 21 6.50 12.41 -0.35
C LEU A 21 8.03 12.31 -0.21
N ALA A 22 8.67 13.44 0.08
CA ALA A 22 10.06 13.54 0.52
C ALA A 22 10.21 14.74 1.46
N LYS A 23 10.92 14.54 2.57
CA LYS A 23 11.24 15.59 3.55
C LYS A 23 12.71 15.47 3.95
N LYS A 24 13.60 15.91 3.06
CA LYS A 24 15.05 16.03 3.27
C LYS A 24 15.46 17.49 3.17
N ASP A 25 16.60 17.85 3.75
CA ASP A 25 17.11 19.23 3.75
C ASP A 25 17.25 19.78 2.33
N ASN A 26 17.76 18.96 1.41
CA ASN A 26 17.93 19.30 0.00
C ASN A 26 16.75 18.91 -0.90
N LYS A 27 15.67 18.34 -0.35
CA LYS A 27 14.52 17.89 -1.15
C LYS A 27 13.24 17.81 -0.32
N LYS A 28 12.32 18.73 -0.59
CA LYS A 28 10.98 18.77 0.00
C LYS A 28 9.93 18.61 -1.10
N VAL A 29 9.18 17.52 -1.08
CA VAL A 29 8.10 17.23 -2.04
C VAL A 29 6.88 16.78 -1.27
N ALA A 30 5.72 17.39 -1.55
CA ALA A 30 4.47 17.10 -0.86
C ALA A 30 3.32 16.84 -1.83
N LEU A 31 2.33 16.10 -1.34
CA LEU A 31 1.09 15.77 -2.04
C LEU A 31 -0.03 16.70 -1.57
N ARG A 32 -0.29 17.77 -2.31
CA ARG A 32 -1.39 18.70 -2.02
C ARG A 32 -2.73 17.99 -2.22
N MET A 33 -3.61 18.06 -1.23
CA MET A 33 -5.00 17.60 -1.35
C MET A 33 -5.87 18.73 -1.89
N ILE A 34 -6.64 18.46 -2.94
CA ILE A 34 -7.54 19.41 -3.60
C ILE A 34 -8.98 18.86 -3.46
N PRO A 35 -9.79 19.38 -2.53
CA PRO A 35 -11.17 18.93 -2.36
C PRO A 35 -12.02 19.22 -3.60
N ASP A 36 -12.58 18.18 -4.22
CA ASP A 36 -13.57 18.30 -5.29
C ASP A 36 -14.96 17.97 -4.74
N ARG A 37 -15.74 19.02 -4.47
CA ARG A 37 -17.10 18.91 -3.92
C ARG A 37 -18.07 18.27 -4.91
N ALA A 38 -17.94 18.57 -6.20
CA ALA A 38 -18.82 18.06 -7.23
C ALA A 38 -18.61 16.55 -7.43
N ALA A 39 -17.36 16.12 -7.52
CA ALA A 39 -17.00 14.71 -7.66
C ALA A 39 -16.98 13.92 -6.34
N ARG A 40 -17.23 14.58 -5.20
CA ARG A 40 -17.21 14.01 -3.85
C ARG A 40 -15.93 13.21 -3.58
N ARG A 41 -14.79 13.76 -3.98
CA ARG A 41 -13.47 13.13 -3.79
C ARG A 41 -12.38 14.16 -3.62
N VAL A 42 -11.21 13.71 -3.21
CA VAL A 42 -10.02 14.54 -3.06
C VAL A 42 -9.11 14.28 -4.24
N GLU A 43 -8.84 15.28 -5.05
CA GLU A 43 -7.77 15.21 -6.04
C GLU A 43 -6.43 15.58 -5.42
N PHE A 44 -5.36 15.28 -6.15
CA PHE A 44 -4.01 15.51 -5.67
C PHE A 44 -3.20 16.32 -6.68
N ALA A 45 -2.26 17.10 -6.16
CA ALA A 45 -1.18 17.69 -6.92
C ALA A 45 0.16 17.42 -6.22
N ILE A 46 1.24 17.36 -6.98
CA ILE A 46 2.60 17.26 -6.43
C ILE A 46 3.21 18.65 -6.46
N VAL A 47 3.74 19.10 -5.31
CA VAL A 47 4.39 20.40 -5.14
C VAL A 47 5.78 20.24 -4.53
N GLY A 48 6.64 21.23 -4.72
CA GLY A 48 8.02 21.26 -4.20
C GLY A 48 9.03 20.47 -5.03
N GLN A 49 8.60 19.64 -5.97
CA GLN A 49 9.52 18.84 -6.78
C GLN A 49 10.44 19.69 -7.67
N ASN A 50 9.91 20.78 -8.24
CA ASN A 50 10.64 21.68 -9.12
C ASN A 50 11.03 22.99 -8.42
N GLY A 51 11.04 23.00 -7.09
CA GLY A 51 11.28 24.20 -6.28
C GLY A 51 10.02 25.04 -6.01
N ASP A 52 8.84 24.59 -6.44
CA ASP A 52 7.58 25.28 -6.17
C ASP A 52 7.33 25.43 -4.66
N PRO A 53 6.81 26.57 -4.18
CA PRO A 53 6.54 26.76 -2.77
C PRO A 53 5.50 25.77 -2.25
N ILE A 54 5.71 25.31 -1.02
CA ILE A 54 4.74 24.51 -0.27
C ILE A 54 4.05 25.47 0.71
N ASP A 55 2.81 25.85 0.40
CA ASP A 55 1.99 26.87 1.08
C ASP A 55 0.98 26.28 2.08
N PHE A 56 1.14 25.00 2.44
CA PHE A 56 0.32 24.27 3.41
C PHE A 56 1.23 23.43 4.29
N ASP A 57 0.72 22.97 5.43
CA ASP A 57 1.47 22.04 6.30
C ASP A 57 1.30 20.59 5.84
N PRO A 58 2.34 19.92 5.31
CA PRO A 58 2.21 18.54 4.87
C PRO A 58 2.28 17.55 6.03
N GLU A 59 2.52 17.99 7.27
CA GLU A 59 2.35 17.16 8.47
C GLU A 59 0.87 16.96 8.83
N GLU A 60 -0.01 17.85 8.38
CA GLU A 60 -1.46 17.73 8.55
C GLU A 60 -2.07 16.75 7.53
N GLY A 61 -2.21 15.50 7.96
CA GLY A 61 -2.98 14.49 7.24
C GLY A 61 -4.50 14.55 7.48
N THR A 62 -5.21 13.57 6.92
CA THR A 62 -6.65 13.37 7.12
C THR A 62 -6.96 12.44 8.29
N VAL A 63 -5.98 11.74 8.85
CA VAL A 63 -6.18 10.78 9.93
C VAL A 63 -5.11 10.90 11.03
N SER A 64 -5.56 10.90 12.28
CA SER A 64 -4.71 10.81 13.46
C SER A 64 -5.38 9.95 14.52
N ARG A 65 -4.66 8.96 15.06
CA ARG A 65 -5.18 8.00 16.06
C ARG A 65 -6.53 7.38 15.63
N ALA A 66 -6.65 7.01 14.37
CA ALA A 66 -7.87 6.50 13.71
C ALA A 66 -9.08 7.46 13.68
N LYS A 67 -8.95 8.71 14.14
CA LYS A 67 -9.94 9.77 13.92
C LYS A 67 -9.68 10.41 12.57
N VAL A 68 -10.70 10.49 11.74
CA VAL A 68 -10.60 10.97 10.34
C VAL A 68 -11.30 12.31 10.23
N ARG A 69 -10.67 13.28 9.56
CA ARG A 69 -11.29 14.54 9.17
C ARG A 69 -11.54 14.55 7.67
N CYS A 70 -12.77 14.86 7.27
CA CYS A 70 -13.14 15.00 5.87
C CYS A 70 -12.64 16.35 5.33
N PRO A 71 -11.75 16.38 4.32
CA PRO A 71 -11.28 17.65 3.75
C PRO A 71 -12.34 18.35 2.88
N ILE A 72 -13.46 17.70 2.57
CA ILE A 72 -14.54 18.28 1.74
C ILE A 72 -15.57 19.03 2.61
N CYS A 73 -16.11 18.37 3.63
CA CYS A 73 -17.17 18.95 4.47
C CYS A 73 -16.70 19.36 5.87
N GLY A 74 -15.44 19.09 6.24
CA GLY A 74 -14.90 19.35 7.58
C GLY A 74 -15.35 18.39 8.67
N GLY A 75 -16.32 17.52 8.39
CA GLY A 75 -16.86 16.55 9.35
C GLY A 75 -15.81 15.53 9.82
N THR A 76 -16.02 15.01 11.03
CA THR A 76 -15.13 14.05 11.67
C THR A 76 -15.75 12.66 11.74
N ILE A 77 -14.91 11.63 11.70
CA ILE A 77 -15.26 10.24 11.93
C ILE A 77 -14.42 9.77 13.12
N ASP A 78 -15.07 9.27 14.16
CA ASP A 78 -14.39 8.75 15.34
C ASP A 78 -13.64 7.44 15.04
N ASP A 79 -12.80 7.01 15.98
CA ASP A 79 -11.96 5.82 15.84
C ASP A 79 -12.77 4.52 15.80
N LYS A 80 -13.84 4.41 16.58
CA LYS A 80 -14.73 3.23 16.58
C LYS A 80 -15.42 3.08 15.24
N THR A 81 -15.95 4.17 14.70
CA THR A 81 -16.60 4.21 13.39
C THR A 81 -15.60 3.90 12.29
N THR A 82 -14.38 4.47 12.32
CA THR A 82 -13.33 4.15 11.34
C THR A 82 -13.01 2.66 11.34
N ARG A 83 -12.77 2.06 12.51
CA ARG A 83 -12.50 0.61 12.63
C ARG A 83 -13.67 -0.25 12.14
N ARG A 84 -14.92 0.15 12.46
CA ARG A 84 -16.13 -0.49 11.93
C ARG A 84 -16.16 -0.47 10.40
N LEU A 85 -15.91 0.68 9.77
CA LEU A 85 -15.91 0.79 8.30
C LEU A 85 -14.89 -0.13 7.63
N PHE A 86 -13.72 -0.32 8.24
CA PHE A 86 -12.73 -1.28 7.76
C PHE A 86 -13.25 -2.73 7.88
N ARG A 87 -13.77 -3.12 9.05
CA ARG A 87 -14.33 -4.46 9.28
C ARG A 87 -15.53 -4.79 8.38
N GLU A 88 -16.32 -3.78 8.03
CA GLU A 88 -17.46 -3.90 7.10
C GLU A 88 -17.04 -3.89 5.61
N GLY A 89 -15.74 -3.85 5.30
CA GLY A 89 -15.26 -3.83 3.91
C GLY A 89 -15.56 -2.52 3.17
N LYS A 90 -15.91 -1.44 3.87
CA LYS A 90 -16.20 -0.12 3.29
C LYS A 90 -14.93 0.71 3.07
N ALA A 91 -13.79 0.25 3.57
CA ALA A 91 -12.49 0.86 3.27
C ALA A 91 -11.99 0.40 1.89
N GLY A 92 -11.30 1.30 1.18
CA GLY A 92 -10.75 1.02 -0.15
C GLY A 92 -9.31 1.48 -0.30
N GLN A 93 -8.72 1.19 -1.45
CA GLN A 93 -7.38 1.63 -1.83
C GLN A 93 -7.46 2.62 -2.99
N ARG A 94 -6.50 3.55 -3.07
CA ARG A 94 -6.35 4.48 -4.19
C ARG A 94 -4.87 4.78 -4.38
N MET A 95 -4.36 4.57 -5.59
CA MET A 95 -3.01 5.01 -5.95
C MET A 95 -3.04 6.53 -6.15
N ALA A 96 -2.22 7.26 -5.39
CA ALA A 96 -2.18 8.73 -5.47
C ALA A 96 -0.96 9.25 -6.24
N ALA A 97 0.21 8.69 -5.96
CA ALA A 97 1.46 9.08 -6.58
C ALA A 97 2.32 7.85 -6.91
N VAL A 98 3.17 8.01 -7.93
CA VAL A 98 4.14 7.03 -8.39
C VAL A 98 5.54 7.61 -8.20
N VAL A 99 6.41 6.80 -7.61
CA VAL A 99 7.83 7.11 -7.43
C VAL A 99 8.59 6.63 -8.65
N LEU A 100 9.34 7.52 -9.27
CA LEU A 100 10.17 7.26 -10.44
C LEU A 100 11.64 7.29 -10.05
N HIS A 101 12.39 6.40 -10.67
CA HIS A 101 13.84 6.39 -10.64
C HIS A 101 14.36 6.43 -12.07
N HIS A 102 15.45 7.16 -12.31
CA HIS A 102 16.07 7.27 -13.62
C HIS A 102 17.53 6.84 -13.52
N PRO A 103 18.00 5.87 -14.35
CA PRO A 103 19.36 5.34 -14.22
C PRO A 103 20.46 6.40 -14.28
N GLY A 104 20.29 7.41 -15.14
CA GLY A 104 21.24 8.51 -15.31
C GLY A 104 21.02 9.75 -14.42
N ARG A 105 20.11 9.71 -13.43
CA ARG A 105 19.87 10.86 -12.54
C ARG A 105 19.78 10.42 -11.08
N ALA A 106 20.49 11.13 -10.22
CA ALA A 106 20.45 10.86 -8.79
C ALA A 106 19.07 11.20 -8.18
N GLY A 107 18.64 10.36 -7.25
CA GLY A 107 17.40 10.55 -6.50
C GLY A 107 16.14 10.01 -7.17
N LYS A 108 15.00 10.29 -6.52
CA LYS A 108 13.66 9.87 -6.94
C LYS A 108 12.86 11.07 -7.40
N THR A 109 12.05 10.92 -8.45
CA THR A 109 11.02 11.90 -8.81
C THR A 109 9.64 11.30 -8.57
N TYR A 110 8.62 12.16 -8.59
CA TYR A 110 7.27 11.81 -8.21
C TYR A 110 6.32 12.35 -9.26
N ARG A 111 5.31 11.56 -9.63
CA ARG A 111 4.20 12.02 -10.48
C ARG A 111 2.89 11.47 -9.94
N LEU A 112 1.77 12.07 -10.33
CA LEU A 112 0.47 11.51 -10.03
C LEU A 112 0.32 10.15 -10.72
N ALA A 113 -0.48 9.28 -10.11
CA ALA A 113 -0.88 8.03 -10.73
C ALA A 113 -1.70 8.32 -12.00
N THR A 114 -1.43 7.55 -13.05
CA THR A 114 -2.10 7.59 -14.35
C THR A 114 -2.89 6.31 -14.57
N GLU A 115 -3.77 6.29 -15.57
CA GLU A 115 -4.53 5.08 -15.90
C GLU A 115 -3.61 3.89 -16.21
N ARG A 116 -2.48 4.13 -16.88
CA ARG A 116 -1.47 3.09 -17.16
C ARG A 116 -0.91 2.45 -15.89
N ASP A 117 -0.76 3.20 -14.79
CA ASP A 117 -0.31 2.63 -13.51
C ASP A 117 -1.40 1.76 -12.87
N LEU A 118 -2.66 2.15 -13.05
CA LEU A 118 -3.80 1.38 -12.58
C LEU A 118 -3.99 0.10 -13.41
N GLU A 119 -3.79 0.17 -14.73
CA GLU A 119 -3.74 -1.00 -15.61
C GLU A 119 -2.65 -1.98 -15.18
N ALA A 120 -1.44 -1.49 -14.91
CA ALA A 120 -0.36 -2.32 -14.41
C ALA A 120 -0.69 -2.97 -13.05
N TYR A 121 -1.38 -2.25 -12.18
CA TYR A 121 -1.85 -2.79 -10.91
C TYR A 121 -2.92 -3.89 -11.10
N ARG A 122 -3.90 -3.68 -11.98
CA ARG A 122 -4.91 -4.69 -12.34
C ARG A 122 -4.28 -5.93 -13.00
N ALA A 123 -3.29 -5.73 -13.85
CA ALA A 123 -2.52 -6.85 -14.42
C ALA A 123 -1.77 -7.63 -13.33
N ALA A 124 -1.25 -6.97 -12.30
CA ALA A 124 -0.64 -7.63 -11.16
C ALA A 124 -1.65 -8.42 -10.32
N GLU A 125 -2.90 -7.98 -10.21
CA GLU A 125 -3.99 -8.76 -9.58
C GLU A 125 -4.25 -10.06 -10.35
N ALA A 126 -4.41 -9.98 -11.67
CA ALA A 126 -4.61 -11.17 -12.51
C ALA A 126 -3.40 -12.13 -12.45
N ALA A 127 -2.18 -11.59 -12.49
CA ALA A 127 -0.96 -12.38 -12.39
C ALA A 127 -0.78 -13.03 -11.01
N LEU A 128 -1.20 -12.36 -9.93
CA LEU A 128 -1.22 -12.93 -8.58
C LEU A 128 -2.11 -14.16 -8.54
N GLU A 129 -3.34 -14.07 -9.03
CA GLU A 129 -4.28 -15.20 -8.99
C GLU A 129 -3.76 -16.40 -9.80
N ALA A 130 -3.21 -16.16 -10.99
CA ALA A 130 -2.61 -17.20 -11.81
C ALA A 130 -1.41 -17.86 -11.13
N LYS A 131 -0.46 -17.07 -10.62
CA LYS A 131 0.74 -17.59 -9.95
C LYS A 131 0.41 -18.29 -8.63
N ARG A 132 -0.54 -17.76 -7.84
CA ARG A 132 -0.97 -18.37 -6.58
C ARG A 132 -1.58 -19.75 -6.82
N ARG A 133 -2.36 -19.92 -7.89
CA ARG A 133 -2.89 -21.24 -8.29
C ARG A 133 -1.77 -22.20 -8.65
N ALA A 134 -0.90 -21.82 -9.58
CA ALA A 134 0.19 -22.67 -10.05
C ALA A 134 1.11 -23.13 -8.91
N LEU A 135 1.53 -22.19 -8.05
CA LEU A 135 2.40 -22.51 -6.91
C LEU A 135 1.68 -23.31 -5.83
N ARG A 136 0.36 -23.15 -5.65
CA ARG A 136 -0.41 -24.01 -4.75
C ARG A 136 -0.42 -25.45 -5.23
N ASP A 137 -0.64 -25.65 -6.52
CA ASP A 137 -0.64 -26.99 -7.13
C ASP A 137 0.75 -27.63 -7.04
N GLU A 138 1.82 -26.84 -7.24
CA GLU A 138 3.21 -27.30 -7.14
C GLU A 138 3.65 -27.60 -5.69
N TRP A 139 3.32 -26.73 -4.74
CA TRP A 139 3.84 -26.81 -3.36
C TRP A 139 2.92 -27.56 -2.41
N GLY A 140 1.68 -27.85 -2.82
CA GLY A 140 0.67 -28.47 -1.97
C GLY A 140 0.16 -27.57 -0.84
N MET A 141 0.45 -26.26 -0.89
CA MET A 141 0.03 -25.27 0.12
C MET A 141 -0.20 -23.90 -0.50
N ASP A 142 -0.94 -23.00 0.17
CA ASP A 142 -1.08 -21.63 -0.30
C ASP A 142 0.27 -20.90 -0.26
N PRO A 143 0.76 -20.32 -1.37
CA PRO A 143 1.97 -19.51 -1.32
C PRO A 143 1.74 -18.14 -0.64
N VAL A 144 0.50 -17.70 -0.48
CA VAL A 144 0.15 -16.51 0.32
C VAL A 144 -0.23 -16.96 1.72
N PRO A 145 0.50 -16.54 2.77
CA PRO A 145 0.23 -16.91 4.17
C PRO A 145 -1.23 -16.66 4.58
N ASP A 146 -1.94 -17.72 4.96
CA ASP A 146 -3.34 -17.70 5.38
C ASP A 146 -3.53 -17.93 6.87
N GLU A 147 -2.44 -18.07 7.63
CA GLU A 147 -2.43 -18.28 9.07
C GLU A 147 -3.00 -17.05 9.79
N PRO A 148 -3.76 -17.26 10.88
CA PRO A 148 -4.36 -16.18 11.63
C PRO A 148 -3.31 -15.32 12.30
N LEU A 149 -3.54 -14.01 12.28
CA LEU A 149 -2.75 -13.04 13.02
C LEU A 149 -3.04 -13.14 14.52
N PRO A 150 -2.02 -13.08 15.38
CA PRO A 150 -2.24 -13.00 16.82
C PRO A 150 -2.91 -11.68 17.19
N LEU A 151 -3.88 -11.73 18.10
CA LEU A 151 -4.52 -10.53 18.64
C LEU A 151 -3.65 -9.94 19.76
N MET A 152 -2.70 -9.08 19.40
CA MET A 152 -1.84 -8.37 20.36
C MET A 152 -2.20 -6.89 20.42
N SER A 153 -3.36 -6.58 21.00
CA SER A 153 -3.83 -5.21 21.15
C SER A 153 -2.79 -4.33 21.86
N GLY A 154 -2.51 -3.16 21.30
CA GLY A 154 -1.47 -2.24 21.78
C GLY A 154 -0.11 -2.40 21.10
N VAL A 155 0.17 -3.57 20.50
CA VAL A 155 1.42 -3.85 19.77
C VAL A 155 1.14 -4.03 18.28
N PHE A 156 0.18 -4.89 17.94
CA PHE A 156 -0.16 -5.26 16.58
C PHE A 156 -1.68 -5.11 16.35
N ASN A 157 -2.07 -3.89 16.00
CA ASN A 157 -3.47 -3.45 15.94
C ASN A 157 -4.14 -3.66 14.58
N VAL A 158 -3.59 -4.45 13.66
CA VAL A 158 -4.27 -4.69 12.38
C VAL A 158 -5.57 -5.52 12.50
N PRO A 159 -5.72 -6.49 13.45
CA PRO A 159 -6.93 -7.30 13.50
C PRO A 159 -8.19 -6.50 13.87
N ILE A 160 -8.04 -5.39 14.61
CA ILE A 160 -9.17 -4.50 14.93
C ILE A 160 -9.73 -3.76 13.70
N TYR A 161 -9.03 -3.80 12.57
CA TYR A 161 -9.49 -3.32 11.25
C TYR A 161 -9.98 -4.46 10.35
N GLY A 162 -10.09 -5.69 10.85
CA GLY A 162 -10.57 -6.84 10.06
C GLY A 162 -9.51 -7.50 9.17
N LEU A 163 -8.23 -7.13 9.32
CA LEU A 163 -7.11 -7.85 8.70
C LEU A 163 -6.68 -8.96 9.65
N THR A 164 -7.13 -10.19 9.39
CA THR A 164 -7.06 -11.30 10.36
C THR A 164 -6.05 -12.38 9.98
N ARG A 165 -5.47 -12.31 8.78
CA ARG A 165 -4.45 -13.26 8.29
C ARG A 165 -3.18 -12.52 7.86
N TRP A 166 -2.03 -13.18 7.88
CA TRP A 166 -0.76 -12.58 7.44
C TRP A 166 -0.82 -12.05 6.01
N GLY A 167 -1.49 -12.76 5.11
CA GLY A 167 -1.72 -12.33 3.73
C GLY A 167 -2.50 -11.01 3.63
N ASP A 168 -3.37 -10.66 4.59
CA ASP A 168 -4.20 -9.45 4.50
C ASP A 168 -3.39 -8.15 4.60
N LEU A 169 -2.16 -8.23 5.10
CA LEU A 169 -1.25 -7.10 5.27
C LEU A 169 -0.71 -6.52 3.96
N PHE A 170 -0.82 -7.28 2.88
CA PHE A 170 -0.18 -6.97 1.60
C PHE A 170 -1.22 -6.71 0.51
N ASN A 171 -0.94 -5.71 -0.32
CA ASN A 171 -1.69 -5.51 -1.55
C ASN A 171 -1.31 -6.54 -2.62
N ALA A 172 -2.07 -6.60 -3.71
CA ALA A 172 -1.89 -7.62 -4.74
C ALA A 172 -0.48 -7.62 -5.36
N ARG A 173 0.07 -6.44 -5.65
CA ARG A 173 1.42 -6.30 -6.21
C ARG A 173 2.50 -6.79 -5.23
N GLN A 174 2.34 -6.50 -3.94
CA GLN A 174 3.27 -6.96 -2.90
C GLN A 174 3.20 -8.49 -2.75
N LYS A 175 2.00 -9.07 -2.70
CA LYS A 175 1.81 -10.53 -2.67
C LYS A 175 2.48 -11.20 -3.86
N LEU A 176 2.23 -10.68 -5.08
CA LEU A 176 2.82 -11.22 -6.30
C LEU A 176 4.36 -11.21 -6.23
N ALA A 177 4.95 -10.10 -5.78
CA ALA A 177 6.40 -10.00 -5.61
C ALA A 177 6.93 -11.01 -4.58
N LEU A 178 6.30 -11.11 -3.41
CA LEU A 178 6.74 -12.01 -2.33
C LEU A 178 6.69 -13.48 -2.74
N ILE A 179 5.57 -13.94 -3.33
CA ILE A 179 5.47 -15.34 -3.77
C ILE A 179 6.40 -15.66 -4.94
N THR A 180 6.68 -14.66 -5.79
CA THR A 180 7.68 -14.80 -6.86
C THR A 180 9.09 -14.92 -6.28
N PHE A 181 9.45 -14.12 -5.29
CA PHE A 181 10.75 -14.27 -4.62
C PHE A 181 10.87 -15.63 -3.93
N ALA A 182 9.85 -16.07 -3.20
CA ALA A 182 9.84 -17.39 -2.57
C ALA A 182 10.06 -18.52 -3.60
N GLU A 183 9.38 -18.46 -4.74
CA GLU A 183 9.61 -19.39 -5.86
C GLU A 183 11.06 -19.33 -6.37
N LYS A 184 11.61 -18.13 -6.60
CA LYS A 184 12.98 -17.99 -7.13
C LYS A 184 14.03 -18.47 -6.16
N VAL A 185 13.83 -18.28 -4.85
CA VAL A 185 14.73 -18.80 -3.82
C VAL A 185 14.73 -20.33 -3.82
N ARG A 186 13.55 -20.97 -3.91
CA ARG A 186 13.45 -22.44 -4.01
C ARG A 186 14.10 -22.99 -5.29
N GLN A 187 13.91 -22.30 -6.41
CA GLN A 187 14.54 -22.68 -7.69
C GLN A 187 16.06 -22.49 -7.65
N ALA A 188 16.56 -21.44 -6.99
CA ALA A 188 17.99 -21.22 -6.80
C ALA A 188 18.60 -22.34 -5.95
N HIS A 189 17.95 -22.74 -4.86
CA HIS A 189 18.39 -23.87 -4.03
C HIS A 189 18.54 -25.16 -4.86
N ALA A 190 17.52 -25.53 -5.64
CA ALA A 190 17.57 -26.72 -6.49
C ALA A 190 18.74 -26.67 -7.50
N ARG A 191 18.92 -25.53 -8.17
CA ARG A 191 20.02 -25.32 -9.12
C ARG A 191 21.40 -25.38 -8.48
N MET A 192 21.55 -24.91 -7.25
CA MET A 192 22.81 -25.01 -6.51
C MET A 192 23.17 -26.47 -6.23
N LEU A 193 22.20 -27.27 -5.79
CA LEU A 193 22.41 -28.71 -5.57
C LEU A 193 22.75 -29.44 -6.88
N GLU A 194 22.05 -29.14 -7.97
CA GLU A 194 22.34 -29.70 -9.30
C GLU A 194 23.74 -29.34 -9.80
N ALA A 195 24.24 -28.15 -9.46
CA ALA A 195 25.59 -27.70 -9.78
C ALA A 195 26.67 -28.27 -8.85
N GLY A 196 26.30 -29.14 -7.90
CA GLY A 196 27.24 -29.79 -6.97
C GLY A 196 27.65 -28.91 -5.79
N ALA A 197 26.89 -27.85 -5.47
CA ALA A 197 27.13 -27.11 -4.24
C ALA A 197 26.88 -27.98 -3.00
N ASP A 198 27.64 -27.73 -1.95
CA ASP A 198 27.41 -28.37 -0.66
C ASP A 198 25.97 -28.11 -0.16
N PRO A 199 25.22 -29.13 0.32
CA PRO A 199 23.83 -28.97 0.72
C PRO A 199 23.61 -27.97 1.86
N ASP A 200 24.51 -27.92 2.84
CA ASP A 200 24.38 -27.00 3.98
C ASP A 200 24.66 -25.56 3.53
N PHE A 201 25.62 -25.38 2.63
CA PHE A 201 25.85 -24.09 1.97
C PHE A 201 24.63 -23.65 1.14
N ALA A 202 24.08 -24.53 0.29
CA ALA A 202 22.90 -24.21 -0.52
C ALA A 202 21.71 -23.81 0.35
N LYS A 203 21.48 -24.53 1.45
CA LYS A 203 20.46 -24.20 2.45
C LYS A 203 20.71 -22.84 3.08
N ALA A 204 21.93 -22.56 3.55
CA ALA A 204 22.26 -21.29 4.22
C ALA A 204 22.07 -20.05 3.34
N VAL A 205 22.31 -20.17 2.03
CA VAL A 205 22.15 -19.07 1.06
C VAL A 205 20.68 -18.82 0.70
N THR A 206 19.81 -19.82 0.87
CA THR A 206 18.41 -19.80 0.38
C THR A 206 17.36 -19.86 1.49
N THR A 207 17.78 -19.65 2.74
CA THR A 207 16.89 -19.43 3.90
C THR A 207 16.54 -17.97 4.11
#